data_AF-A0A941I3F5-F1
#
_entry.id   AF-A0A941I3F5-F1
#
_cell.length_a   1.000
_cell.length_b   1.000
_cell.length_c   1.000
_cell.angle_alpha   90.00
_cell.angle_beta   90.00
_cell.angle_gamma   90.00
#
_symmetry.space_group_name_H-M   'P 1'
#
loop_
_entity.id
_entity.type
_entity.pdbx_description
1 polymer ?
#
loop_
_entity_poly.entity_id
_entity_poly.type
_entity_poly.pdbx_seq_one_letter_code
_entity_poly.pdbx_strand_id
1 'polypeptide(L)'
;EQAEYKSAFASQSTETIVSTLYVNMFGRPADAAGLLYWVGEINAGRTTLGAAAINILNGAKDADKVAIDSKVTAATSFTTAIDTTDEIVAYSKAGGTAAAKVWLGVVTTAATATSQIAAQDAVIKAIVDGAVANNVLTNATDILSGSSFTAPQVYTPGG
;
A
#
# COMPACT_ATOMS: atom_id res chain seq x y z
N GLU A 1 -10.58 10.10 40.57
CA GLU A 1 -10.83 11.19 39.59
C GLU A 1 -11.39 10.60 38.31
N GLN A 2 -12.71 10.42 38.26
CA GLN A 2 -13.47 9.94 37.09
C GLN A 2 -14.89 10.49 37.23
N ALA A 3 -15.51 10.81 36.08
CA ALA A 3 -16.88 11.31 35.85
C ALA A 3 -17.00 12.80 35.47
N GLU A 4 -16.31 13.74 36.14
CA GLU A 4 -16.52 15.18 35.86
C GLU A 4 -15.92 15.68 34.53
N TYR A 5 -14.93 14.99 33.96
CA TYR A 5 -14.34 15.34 32.66
C TYR A 5 -15.30 15.15 31.47
N LYS A 6 -16.32 14.30 31.61
CA LYS A 6 -17.28 13.95 30.54
C LYS A 6 -18.41 14.96 30.37
N SER A 7 -18.69 15.81 31.37
CA SER A 7 -19.91 16.63 31.35
C SER A 7 -19.69 18.11 31.04
N ALA A 8 -18.48 18.65 31.22
CA ALA A 8 -18.20 20.08 31.03
C ALA A 8 -17.75 20.46 29.60
N PHE A 9 -17.25 19.52 28.79
CA PHE A 9 -16.81 19.78 27.41
C PHE A 9 -17.91 19.52 26.34
N ALA A 10 -19.14 19.32 26.81
CA ALA A 10 -20.33 19.00 26.03
C ALA A 10 -20.93 20.18 25.24
N SER A 11 -20.34 21.38 25.25
CA SER A 11 -20.92 22.55 24.57
C SER A 11 -20.18 23.01 23.30
N GLN A 12 -18.99 22.48 23.01
CA GLN A 12 -18.38 22.27 21.67
C GLN A 12 -16.96 21.73 21.87
N SER A 13 -16.76 20.42 21.68
CA SER A 13 -15.49 19.78 21.99
C SER A 13 -14.41 20.15 20.96
N THR A 14 -13.16 20.31 21.41
CA THR A 14 -11.96 20.40 20.55
C THR A 14 -11.97 19.30 19.48
N GLU A 15 -12.53 18.12 19.77
CA GLU A 15 -12.73 17.03 18.81
C GLU A 15 -13.65 17.42 17.64
N THR A 16 -14.74 18.14 17.91
CA THR A 16 -15.66 18.63 16.86
C THR A 16 -14.95 19.63 15.96
N ILE A 17 -14.15 20.52 16.56
CA ILE A 17 -13.37 21.53 15.82
C ILE A 17 -12.28 20.86 14.97
N VAL A 18 -11.51 19.92 15.53
CA VAL A 18 -10.48 19.16 14.80
C VAL A 18 -11.11 18.28 13.72
N SER A 19 -12.23 17.62 14.00
CA SER A 19 -12.94 16.80 13.01
C SER A 19 -13.47 17.64 11.84
N THR A 20 -14.06 18.81 12.13
CA THR A 20 -14.52 19.76 11.11
C THR A 20 -13.36 20.28 10.26
N LEU A 21 -12.23 20.56 10.89
CA LEU A 21 -11.01 20.98 10.22
C LEU A 21 -10.49 19.90 9.25
N TYR A 22 -10.47 18.63 9.67
CA TYR A 22 -10.10 17.52 8.81
C TYR A 22 -11.02 17.39 7.59
N VAL A 23 -12.33 17.52 7.78
CA VAL A 23 -13.30 17.48 6.68
C VAL A 23 -13.09 18.67 5.73
N ASN A 24 -12.91 19.88 6.25
CA ASN A 24 -12.72 21.07 5.44
C ASN A 24 -11.40 21.07 4.65
N MET A 25 -10.33 20.50 5.22
CA MET A 25 -9.00 20.49 4.60
C MET A 25 -8.77 19.30 3.66
N PHE A 26 -9.28 18.12 4.02
CA PHE A 26 -8.97 16.86 3.33
C PHE A 26 -10.19 16.18 2.70
N GLY A 27 -11.40 16.70 2.94
CA GLY A 27 -12.65 16.07 2.48
C GLY A 27 -12.94 14.72 3.15
N ARG A 28 -12.20 14.35 4.19
CA ARG A 28 -12.32 13.08 4.90
C ARG A 28 -12.22 13.27 6.42
N PRO A 29 -12.87 12.41 7.22
CA PRO A 29 -12.72 12.42 8.67
C PRO A 29 -11.29 12.08 9.08
N ALA A 30 -10.88 12.58 10.24
CA ALA A 30 -9.61 12.22 10.86
C ALA A 30 -9.61 10.75 11.30
N ASP A 31 -8.49 10.06 11.14
CA ASP A 31 -8.28 8.77 11.82
C ASP A 31 -8.34 8.95 13.33
N ALA A 32 -8.95 7.98 14.04
CA ALA A 32 -9.21 8.07 15.48
C ALA A 32 -7.92 8.34 16.30
N ALA A 33 -6.81 7.70 15.94
CA ALA A 33 -5.52 7.90 16.61
C ALA A 33 -4.95 9.32 16.39
N GLY A 34 -5.09 9.85 15.16
CA GLY A 34 -4.67 11.22 14.85
C GLY A 34 -5.53 12.25 15.57
N LEU A 35 -6.85 12.06 15.57
CA LEU A 35 -7.79 12.92 16.28
C LEU A 35 -7.46 13.03 17.77
N LEU A 36 -7.28 11.89 18.44
CA LEU A 36 -6.94 11.85 19.87
C LEU A 36 -5.60 12.53 20.17
N TYR A 37 -4.59 12.31 19.33
CA TYR A 37 -3.29 12.95 19.47
C TYR A 37 -3.42 14.48 19.38
N TRP A 38 -4.03 14.99 18.31
CA TRP A 38 -4.17 16.44 18.10
C TRP A 38 -5.05 17.11 19.15
N VAL A 39 -6.13 16.45 19.59
CA VAL A 39 -6.97 16.93 20.69
C VAL A 39 -6.18 17.00 21.99
N GLY A 40 -5.36 15.99 22.28
CA GLY A 40 -4.47 15.98 23.44
C GLY A 40 -3.45 17.12 23.40
N GLU A 41 -2.82 17.35 22.26
CA GLU A 41 -1.83 18.42 22.08
C GLU A 41 -2.46 19.82 22.20
N ILE A 42 -3.67 20.01 21.65
CA ILE A 42 -4.39 21.29 21.73
C ILE A 42 -4.87 21.54 23.17
N ASN A 43 -5.46 20.54 23.82
CA ASN A 43 -5.93 20.66 25.20
C ASN A 43 -4.77 20.87 26.18
N ALA A 44 -3.58 20.34 25.89
CA ALA A 44 -2.37 20.57 26.66
C ALA A 44 -1.69 21.93 26.37
N GLY A 45 -2.24 22.73 25.44
CA GLY A 45 -1.67 24.02 25.05
C GLY A 45 -0.32 23.93 24.32
N ARG A 46 0.09 22.71 23.91
CA ARG A 46 1.35 22.48 23.20
C ARG A 46 1.29 22.89 21.73
N THR A 47 0.08 22.97 21.17
CA THR A 47 -0.16 23.43 19.80
C THR A 47 -1.46 24.21 19.71
N THR A 48 -1.61 24.98 18.63
CA THR A 48 -2.88 25.60 18.25
C THR A 48 -3.56 24.78 17.18
N LEU A 49 -4.87 24.98 16.99
CA LEU A 49 -5.63 24.33 15.93
C LEU A 49 -5.02 24.57 14.54
N GLY A 50 -4.59 25.81 14.25
CA GLY A 50 -3.96 26.16 12.98
C GLY A 50 -2.60 25.49 12.78
N ALA A 51 -1.77 25.44 13.84
CA ALA A 51 -0.48 24.75 13.80
C ALA A 51 -0.64 23.23 13.64
N ALA A 52 -1.62 22.62 14.32
CA ALA A 52 -1.98 21.22 14.12
C ALA A 52 -2.39 20.95 12.66
N ALA A 53 -3.27 21.77 12.08
CA ALA A 53 -3.65 21.68 10.68
C ALA A 53 -2.46 21.72 9.71
N ILE A 54 -1.54 22.67 9.91
CA ILE A 54 -0.34 22.80 9.08
C ILE A 54 0.55 21.56 9.21
N ASN A 55 0.74 21.06 10.44
CA ASN A 55 1.56 19.88 10.68
C ASN A 55 0.94 18.61 10.08
N ILE A 56 -0.38 18.44 10.17
CA ILE A 56 -1.10 17.34 9.51
C ILE A 56 -0.94 17.44 7.99
N LEU A 57 -1.12 18.65 7.43
CA LEU A 57 -0.99 18.88 6.00
C LEU A 57 0.42 18.59 5.51
N ASN A 58 1.45 19.00 6.24
CA ASN A 58 2.84 18.73 5.91
C ASN A 58 3.16 17.24 6.04
N GLY A 59 2.74 16.59 7.13
CA GLY A 59 2.93 15.15 7.30
C GLY A 59 2.25 14.32 6.21
N ALA A 60 1.05 14.73 5.77
CA ALA A 60 0.36 14.09 4.65
C ALA A 60 1.14 14.27 3.33
N LYS A 61 1.62 15.48 3.03
CA LYS A 61 2.45 15.74 1.84
C LYS A 61 3.73 14.92 1.83
N ASP A 62 4.41 14.83 2.96
CA ASP A 62 5.65 14.06 3.08
C ASP A 62 5.37 12.56 2.91
N ALA A 63 4.29 12.05 3.50
CA ALA A 63 3.86 10.67 3.32
C ALA A 63 3.48 10.37 1.86
N ASP A 64 2.76 11.28 1.20
CA ASP A 64 2.40 11.17 -0.22
C ASP A 64 3.65 11.16 -1.10
N LYS A 65 4.62 12.05 -0.82
CA LYS A 65 5.92 12.05 -1.49
C LYS A 65 6.66 10.73 -1.29
N VAL A 66 6.74 10.23 -0.06
CA VAL A 66 7.38 8.94 0.24
C VAL A 66 6.70 7.80 -0.51
N ALA A 67 5.36 7.77 -0.55
CA ALA A 67 4.62 6.75 -1.27
C ALA A 67 4.90 6.79 -2.77
N ILE A 68 4.94 7.98 -3.37
CA ILE A 68 5.28 8.17 -4.79
C ILE A 68 6.72 7.73 -5.07
N ASP A 69 7.70 8.22 -4.31
CA ASP A 69 9.12 7.88 -4.50
C ASP A 69 9.35 6.37 -4.31
N SER A 70 8.65 5.74 -3.36
CA SER A 70 8.67 4.30 -3.11
C SER A 70 8.10 3.51 -4.30
N LYS A 71 6.97 3.96 -4.85
CA LYS A 71 6.38 3.35 -6.05
C LYS A 71 7.28 3.51 -7.27
N VAL A 72 7.90 4.67 -7.46
CA VAL A 72 8.84 4.90 -8.57
C VAL A 72 10.01 3.94 -8.44
N THR A 73 10.61 3.83 -7.26
CA THR A 73 11.73 2.90 -7.01
C THR A 73 11.35 1.45 -7.32
N ALA A 74 10.22 1.00 -6.80
CA ALA A 74 9.70 -0.35 -7.05
C ALA A 74 9.40 -0.58 -8.54
N ALA A 75 8.73 0.35 -9.21
CA ALA A 75 8.37 0.24 -10.62
C ALA A 75 9.61 0.24 -11.54
N THR A 76 10.63 1.04 -11.23
CA THR A 76 11.90 1.03 -11.96
C THR A 76 12.60 -0.32 -11.80
N SER A 77 12.74 -0.81 -10.57
CA SER A 77 13.34 -2.14 -10.30
C SER A 77 12.62 -3.26 -11.05
N PHE A 78 11.28 -3.25 -11.02
CA PHE A 78 10.46 -4.23 -11.71
C PHE A 78 10.63 -4.16 -13.24
N THR A 79 10.72 -2.95 -13.81
CA THR A 79 10.95 -2.76 -15.26
C THR A 79 12.34 -3.24 -15.67
N THR A 80 13.36 -3.01 -14.85
CA THR A 80 14.72 -3.50 -15.10
C THR A 80 14.80 -5.03 -15.06
N ALA A 81 13.99 -5.68 -14.23
CA ALA A 81 13.96 -7.14 -14.14
C ALA A 81 13.13 -7.84 -15.21
N ILE A 82 12.37 -7.10 -16.04
CA ILE A 82 11.78 -7.64 -17.26
C ILE A 82 12.83 -7.50 -18.36
N ASP A 83 13.71 -8.49 -18.49
CA ASP A 83 14.85 -8.45 -19.40
C ASP A 83 14.87 -9.60 -20.41
N THR A 84 14.04 -10.63 -20.22
CA THR A 84 13.90 -11.74 -21.16
C THR A 84 12.74 -11.55 -22.13
N THR A 85 12.83 -12.21 -23.29
CA THR A 85 11.76 -12.18 -24.29
C THR A 85 10.44 -12.75 -23.75
N ASP A 86 10.52 -13.80 -22.91
CA ASP A 86 9.34 -14.44 -22.33
C ASP A 86 8.63 -13.52 -21.32
N GLU A 87 9.38 -12.80 -20.49
CA GLU A 87 8.83 -11.81 -19.56
C GLU A 87 8.20 -10.62 -20.28
N ILE A 88 8.85 -10.12 -21.33
CA ILE A 88 8.31 -9.02 -22.16
C ILE A 88 6.98 -9.43 -22.79
N VAL A 89 6.92 -10.63 -23.38
CA VAL A 89 5.71 -11.17 -24.00
C VAL A 89 4.61 -11.37 -22.94
N ALA A 90 4.94 -11.91 -21.77
CA ALA A 90 3.99 -12.12 -20.69
C ALA A 90 3.45 -10.81 -20.09
N TYR A 91 4.32 -9.82 -19.87
CA TYR A 91 3.95 -8.51 -19.35
C TYR A 91 3.04 -7.73 -20.31
N SER A 92 3.26 -7.85 -21.62
CA SER A 92 2.46 -7.18 -22.65
C SER A 92 0.99 -7.65 -22.70
N LYS A 93 0.67 -8.78 -22.07
CA LYS A 93 -0.70 -9.30 -21.96
C LYS A 93 -1.46 -8.61 -20.83
N ALA A 94 -2.79 -8.55 -20.94
CA ALA A 94 -3.65 -7.91 -19.94
C ALA A 94 -3.41 -8.43 -18.51
N GLY A 95 -3.16 -9.74 -18.33
CA GLY A 95 -2.86 -10.34 -17.03
C GLY A 95 -1.56 -9.85 -16.39
N GLY A 96 -0.50 -9.65 -17.18
CA GLY A 96 0.80 -9.17 -16.67
C GLY A 96 0.72 -7.74 -16.14
N THR A 97 0.07 -6.84 -16.88
CA THR A 97 -0.15 -5.47 -16.42
C THR A 97 -1.06 -5.37 -15.19
N ALA A 98 -2.01 -6.30 -15.03
CA ALA A 98 -2.86 -6.36 -13.85
C ALA A 98 -2.08 -6.82 -12.61
N ALA A 99 -1.25 -7.87 -12.73
CA ALA A 99 -0.40 -8.35 -11.65
C ALA A 99 0.59 -7.28 -11.17
N ALA A 100 1.24 -6.56 -12.10
CA ALA A 100 2.16 -5.48 -11.74
C ALA A 100 1.45 -4.31 -11.04
N LYS A 101 0.22 -3.97 -11.44
CA LYS A 101 -0.60 -2.96 -10.75
C LYS A 101 -0.96 -3.38 -9.33
N VAL A 102 -1.32 -4.64 -9.12
CA VAL A 102 -1.61 -5.19 -7.78
C VAL A 102 -0.35 -5.17 -6.91
N TRP A 103 0.79 -5.62 -7.45
CA TRP A 103 2.07 -5.62 -6.76
C TRP A 103 2.55 -4.20 -6.38
N LEU A 104 2.35 -3.21 -7.25
CA LEU A 104 2.69 -1.82 -6.96
C LEU A 104 1.67 -1.15 -6.01
N GLY A 105 0.43 -1.64 -5.97
CA GLY A 105 -0.65 -1.12 -5.15
C GLY A 105 -0.38 -1.18 -3.64
N VAL A 106 0.41 -2.16 -3.19
CA VAL A 106 0.78 -2.31 -1.79
C VAL A 106 2.01 -1.49 -1.38
N VAL A 107 2.70 -0.86 -2.34
CA VAL A 107 3.86 0.00 -2.07
C VAL A 107 3.37 1.37 -1.62
N THR A 108 3.39 1.62 -0.31
CA THR A 108 2.98 2.90 0.30
C THR A 108 4.11 3.56 1.10
N THR A 109 5.17 2.80 1.39
CA THR A 109 6.33 3.23 2.18
C THR A 109 7.62 2.63 1.61
N ALA A 110 8.76 3.18 2.02
CA ALA A 110 10.07 2.64 1.63
C ALA A 110 10.28 1.18 2.10
N ALA A 111 9.73 0.82 3.28
CA ALA A 111 9.78 -0.53 3.80
C ALA A 111 8.98 -1.50 2.91
N THR A 112 7.75 -1.13 2.53
CA THR A 112 6.94 -1.94 1.61
C THR A 112 7.57 -2.03 0.22
N ALA A 113 8.22 -0.97 -0.28
CA ALA A 113 8.96 -1.04 -1.53
C ALA A 113 10.11 -2.06 -1.47
N THR A 114 10.88 -2.04 -0.38
CA THR A 114 11.99 -2.99 -0.17
C THR A 114 11.47 -4.44 -0.13
N SER A 115 10.41 -4.70 0.62
CA SER A 115 9.80 -6.04 0.69
C SER A 115 9.26 -6.49 -0.67
N GLN A 116 8.62 -5.59 -1.41
CA GLN A 116 8.07 -5.90 -2.74
C GLN A 116 9.18 -6.18 -3.76
N ILE A 117 10.25 -5.37 -3.77
CA ILE A 117 11.43 -5.58 -4.63
C ILE A 117 12.09 -6.92 -4.31
N ALA A 118 12.25 -7.27 -3.03
CA ALA A 118 12.83 -8.56 -2.63
C ALA A 118 11.98 -9.77 -3.11
N ALA A 119 10.68 -9.58 -3.34
CA ALA A 119 9.76 -10.60 -3.83
C ALA A 119 9.46 -10.50 -5.34
N GLN A 120 10.09 -9.58 -6.08
CA GLN A 120 9.68 -9.24 -7.44
C GLN A 120 9.87 -10.41 -8.43
N ASP A 121 10.90 -11.24 -8.24
CA ASP A 121 11.20 -12.35 -9.15
C ASP A 121 10.10 -13.42 -9.13
N ALA A 122 9.49 -13.66 -7.96
CA ALA A 122 8.36 -14.57 -7.83
C ALA A 122 7.13 -14.06 -8.60
N VAL A 123 6.94 -12.74 -8.62
CA VAL A 123 5.83 -12.08 -9.31
C VAL A 123 6.05 -12.11 -10.82
N ILE A 124 7.27 -11.82 -11.29
CA ILE A 124 7.64 -11.91 -12.70
C ILE A 124 7.48 -13.35 -13.20
N LYS A 125 7.92 -14.34 -12.42
CA LYS A 125 7.71 -15.76 -12.74
C LYS A 125 6.23 -16.11 -12.82
N ALA A 126 5.40 -15.65 -11.87
CA ALA A 126 3.95 -15.89 -11.91
C ALA A 126 3.27 -15.25 -13.14
N ILE A 127 3.75 -14.07 -13.58
CA ILE A 127 3.30 -13.40 -14.80
C ILE A 127 3.63 -14.24 -16.04
N VAL A 128 4.86 -14.76 -16.12
CA VAL A 128 5.29 -15.65 -17.21
C VAL A 128 4.48 -16.95 -17.24
N ASP A 129 4.24 -17.55 -16.08
CA ASP A 129 3.48 -18.80 -15.94
C ASP A 129 1.96 -18.62 -16.18
N GLY A 130 1.47 -17.38 -16.30
CA GLY A 130 0.06 -17.08 -16.58
C GLY A 130 -0.88 -17.34 -15.40
N ALA A 131 -0.36 -17.44 -14.17
CA ALA A 131 -1.18 -17.59 -12.97
C ALA A 131 -1.98 -16.30 -12.71
N VAL A 132 -3.31 -16.40 -12.75
CA VAL A 132 -4.22 -15.29 -12.42
C VAL A 132 -3.97 -14.82 -10.98
N ALA A 133 -3.79 -13.50 -10.85
CA ALA A 133 -3.36 -12.77 -9.65
C ALA A 133 -4.36 -12.80 -8.48
N ASN A 134 -4.69 -13.98 -7.96
CA ASN A 134 -5.50 -14.15 -6.75
C ASN A 134 -4.70 -14.62 -5.53
N ASN A 135 -3.38 -14.79 -5.66
CA ASN A 135 -2.53 -15.17 -4.55
C ASN A 135 -1.91 -13.90 -3.95
N VAL A 136 -2.57 -13.42 -2.89
CA VAL A 136 -1.96 -12.48 -1.95
C VAL A 136 -0.79 -13.20 -1.30
N LEU A 137 0.42 -12.94 -1.81
CA LEU A 137 1.66 -13.47 -1.27
C LEU A 137 1.88 -12.85 0.11
N THR A 138 1.42 -13.55 1.15
CA THR A 138 1.81 -13.26 2.53
C THR A 138 3.02 -14.13 2.90
N ASN A 139 3.84 -13.66 3.84
CA ASN A 139 5.10 -14.27 4.28
C ASN A 139 5.02 -15.72 4.87
N ALA A 140 3.98 -16.48 4.60
CA ALA A 140 3.89 -17.90 4.93
C ALA A 140 3.93 -18.73 3.64
N THR A 141 4.74 -19.78 3.64
CA THR A 141 4.88 -20.79 2.60
C THR A 141 3.56 -21.07 1.87
N ASP A 142 3.38 -20.53 0.65
CA ASP A 142 2.19 -20.76 -0.16
C ASP A 142 2.46 -21.93 -1.13
N ILE A 143 1.84 -23.08 -0.85
CA ILE A 143 1.92 -24.26 -1.71
C ILE A 143 0.88 -24.09 -2.81
N LEU A 144 1.32 -23.65 -3.98
CA LEU A 144 0.55 -23.73 -5.21
C LEU A 144 0.44 -25.20 -5.63
N SER A 145 -0.71 -25.83 -5.34
CA SER A 145 -1.05 -27.13 -5.91
C SER A 145 -1.39 -26.93 -7.39
N GLY A 146 -0.39 -27.14 -8.25
CA GLY A 146 -0.49 -26.95 -9.70
C GLY A 146 -1.52 -27.90 -10.32
N SER A 147 -2.47 -27.35 -11.06
CA SER A 147 -3.36 -28.10 -11.95
C SER A 147 -3.12 -27.66 -13.39
N SER A 148 -2.03 -28.13 -13.99
CA SER A 148 -1.92 -28.60 -15.40
C SER A 148 -0.44 -28.62 -15.86
N PHE A 149 0.25 -29.71 -15.56
CA PHE A 149 1.47 -30.06 -16.29
C PHE A 149 1.06 -30.81 -17.56
N THR A 150 0.75 -30.10 -18.64
CA THR A 150 0.62 -30.74 -19.95
C THR A 150 2.02 -30.85 -20.54
N ALA A 151 2.71 -31.95 -20.22
CA ALA A 151 3.99 -32.28 -20.85
C ALA A 151 3.79 -32.50 -22.37
N PRO A 152 4.71 -32.02 -23.23
CA PRO A 152 4.68 -32.35 -24.65
C PRO A 152 5.00 -33.85 -24.81
N GLN A 153 4.10 -34.59 -25.47
CA GLN A 153 4.37 -35.97 -25.87
C GLN A 153 5.58 -35.98 -26.81
N VAL A 154 6.74 -36.40 -26.30
CA VAL A 154 7.94 -36.63 -27.09
C VAL A 154 7.75 -37.91 -27.89
N TYR A 155 7.85 -37.77 -29.20
CA TYR A 155 7.90 -38.83 -30.20
C TYR A 155 9.08 -39.80 -29.97
N THR A 156 8.83 -41.11 -30.06
CA THR A 156 9.88 -42.14 -30.21
C THR A 156 9.59 -43.00 -31.46
N PRO A 157 10.51 -43.08 -32.45
CA PRO A 157 10.38 -43.94 -33.62
C PRO A 157 10.93 -45.35 -33.37
N GLY A 158 10.40 -46.35 -34.08
CA GLY A 158 11.09 -47.60 -34.39
C GLY A 158 10.51 -48.88 -33.76
N GLY A 159 9.75 -49.62 -34.56
CA GLY A 159 9.42 -51.03 -34.42
C GLY A 159 9.17 -51.61 -35.81
#